data_AF-A0A328EKC6-F1
#
_entry.id   AF-A0A328EKC6-F1
#
_cell.length_a   1.000
_cell.length_b   1.000
_cell.length_c   1.000
_cell.angle_alpha   90.00
_cell.angle_beta   90.00
_cell.angle_gamma   90.00
#
_symmetry.space_group_name_H-M   'P 1'
#
loop_
_entity.id
_entity.type
_entity.pdbx_description
1 polymer ?
#
loop_
_entity_poly.entity_id
_entity_poly.type
_entity_poly.pdbx_seq_one_letter_code
_entity_poly.pdbx_strand_id
1 'polypeptide(L)'
;MNNAFKVWIFGGLLTLFGLFAVYSTSIWKSFDQRFKVTIIQNIETVKAFNTFLDETILKTTQKIIQKSEPLIVVDTTGSNLSGAEVSSGAPAAIPVLPTLATIEAETGEEVKLVANEETRIQAKNNYFYFSSQIKNLAVALIVVFLTLIFPLPLLKDKKLAILIAVAVFLFQLCVFIPGIKATNGTARGWVDFPGLPNMQPAEFFKLGYVFFMSYWISKRREVIKSAPFLTQFALINAIILLVILAIPDMGTLFILALTGTIMAWYNGLKIARVGLLAGVAGVIALIGVGTISMWNPDNYALTRLKTFFTTDEEAKKEISKKDGRQNQQGIIAIGGGGFRGQGYGKGLQKMGQLPEAYSDMIFAAFSEEIGFIGNMILFALYIGLFFTVLKQLDQVRDPQLKTLAVGIISLIIVQVFVHVGVNLEILPNTGLTLPFISHGGTALMINLIELTLLYKILRGK
;
A
#
# COMPACT_ATOMS: atom_id res chain seq x y z
N MET A 1 35.87 0.35 -6.21
CA MET A 1 34.64 1.02 -5.73
C MET A 1 34.62 1.06 -4.22
N ASN A 2 34.37 2.22 -3.62
CA ASN A 2 34.08 2.32 -2.19
C ASN A 2 32.88 1.41 -1.86
N ASN A 3 33.03 0.45 -0.95
CA ASN A 3 31.94 -0.48 -0.63
C ASN A 3 30.69 0.26 -0.13
N ALA A 4 30.83 1.46 0.45
CA ALA A 4 29.68 2.28 0.85
C ALA A 4 28.83 2.70 -0.37
N PHE A 5 29.45 2.94 -1.53
CA PHE A 5 28.75 3.33 -2.75
C PHE A 5 27.82 2.22 -3.28
N LYS A 6 28.11 0.94 -2.96
CA LYS A 6 27.23 -0.18 -3.35
C LYS A 6 25.83 -0.05 -2.74
N VAL A 7 25.69 0.57 -1.56
CA VAL A 7 24.38 0.84 -0.93
C VAL A 7 23.51 1.68 -1.86
N TRP A 8 24.08 2.74 -2.43
CA TRP A 8 23.38 3.60 -3.39
C TRP A 8 23.04 2.89 -4.70
N ILE A 9 23.91 1.99 -5.18
CA ILE A 9 23.61 1.20 -6.37
C ILE A 9 22.39 0.30 -6.13
N PHE A 10 22.38 -0.47 -5.04
CA PHE A 10 21.24 -1.34 -4.74
C PHE A 10 19.96 -0.54 -4.50
N GLY A 11 20.01 0.53 -3.71
CA GLY A 11 18.83 1.36 -3.48
C GLY A 11 18.34 2.08 -4.75
N GLY A 12 19.24 2.56 -5.59
CA GLY A 12 18.90 3.17 -6.88
C GLY A 12 18.26 2.17 -7.86
N LEU A 13 18.79 0.94 -7.92
CA LEU A 13 18.20 -0.14 -8.71
C LEU A 13 16.81 -0.54 -8.18
N LEU A 14 16.64 -0.63 -6.86
CA LEU A 14 15.35 -0.88 -6.23
C LEU A 14 14.35 0.25 -6.56
N THR A 15 14.73 1.52 -6.41
CA THR A 15 13.85 2.65 -6.76
C THR A 15 13.49 2.65 -8.25
N LEU A 16 14.43 2.30 -9.14
CA LEU A 16 14.17 2.19 -10.57
C LEU A 16 13.16 1.07 -10.86
N PHE A 17 13.34 -0.11 -10.24
CA PHE A 17 12.35 -1.20 -10.30
C PHE A 17 10.98 -0.74 -9.81
N GLY A 18 10.94 0.05 -8.73
CA GLY A 18 9.72 0.66 -8.21
C GLY A 18 9.02 1.57 -9.20
N LEU A 19 9.77 2.46 -9.86
CA LEU A 19 9.21 3.34 -10.90
C LEU A 19 8.59 2.52 -12.03
N PHE A 20 9.24 1.44 -12.47
CA PHE A 20 8.66 0.54 -13.46
C PHE A 20 7.40 -0.16 -12.95
N ALA A 21 7.38 -0.65 -11.71
CA ALA A 21 6.19 -1.29 -11.14
C ALA A 21 5.00 -0.32 -11.04
N VAL A 22 5.25 0.91 -10.57
CA VAL A 22 4.22 1.97 -10.43
C VAL A 22 3.75 2.47 -11.80
N TYR A 23 4.64 2.60 -12.78
CA TYR A 23 4.25 2.94 -14.15
C TYR A 23 3.31 1.89 -14.72
N SER A 24 3.69 0.61 -14.63
CA SER A 24 2.91 -0.49 -15.19
C SER A 24 1.51 -0.61 -14.58
N THR A 25 1.41 -0.44 -13.27
CA THR A 25 0.13 -0.43 -12.54
C THR A 25 -0.70 0.82 -12.84
N SER A 26 -0.06 1.93 -13.25
CA SER A 26 -0.78 3.15 -13.69
C SER A 26 -1.42 3.00 -15.06
N ILE A 27 -0.79 2.30 -16.02
CA ILE A 27 -1.27 2.16 -17.41
C ILE A 27 -2.72 1.68 -17.48
N TRP A 28 -3.17 0.83 -16.57
CA TRP A 28 -4.53 0.26 -16.63
C TRP A 28 -5.65 1.30 -16.54
N LYS A 29 -5.50 2.39 -15.75
CA LYS A 29 -6.54 3.43 -15.65
C LYS A 29 -6.80 4.15 -16.98
N SER A 30 -5.96 3.95 -18.00
CA SER A 30 -6.17 4.42 -19.37
C SER A 30 -7.15 3.61 -20.20
N PHE A 31 -7.33 2.33 -19.90
CA PHE A 31 -8.15 1.44 -20.71
C PHE A 31 -9.62 1.41 -20.24
N ASP A 32 -9.86 1.58 -18.94
CA ASP A 32 -11.21 1.52 -18.32
C ASP A 32 -12.05 2.80 -18.49
N GLN A 33 -11.54 3.83 -19.16
CA GLN A 33 -12.28 5.08 -19.39
C GLN A 33 -13.09 5.10 -20.67
N ARG A 34 -13.01 4.05 -21.51
CA ARG A 34 -13.68 4.11 -22.79
C ARG A 34 -15.17 3.81 -22.73
N PHE A 35 -15.68 2.94 -21.84
CA PHE A 35 -17.13 2.69 -21.81
C PHE A 35 -17.64 2.18 -20.46
N LYS A 36 -18.57 2.92 -19.85
CA LYS A 36 -19.52 2.38 -18.87
C LYS A 36 -20.92 2.83 -19.26
N VAL A 37 -21.56 2.11 -20.18
CA VAL A 37 -22.97 2.34 -20.51
C VAL A 37 -23.80 1.75 -19.39
N THR A 38 -24.36 2.61 -18.53
CA THR A 38 -25.35 2.18 -17.54
C THR A 38 -26.71 2.33 -18.21
N ILE A 39 -27.28 1.24 -18.74
CA ILE A 39 -28.68 1.26 -19.14
C ILE A 39 -29.49 1.07 -17.85
N ILE A 40 -30.03 2.16 -17.31
CA ILE A 40 -31.02 2.09 -16.23
C ILE A 40 -32.33 1.66 -16.90
N GLN A 41 -32.56 0.35 -17.02
CA GLN A 41 -33.91 -0.13 -17.27
C GLN A 41 -34.63 -0.18 -15.92
N ASN A 42 -35.49 0.80 -15.66
CA ASN A 42 -36.43 0.69 -14.56
C ASN A 42 -37.49 -0.36 -14.94
N ILE A 43 -37.19 -1.63 -14.63
CA ILE A 43 -38.02 -2.79 -14.98
C ILE A 43 -39.42 -2.68 -14.34
N GLU A 44 -39.56 -1.99 -13.22
CA GLU A 44 -40.87 -1.78 -12.58
C GLU A 44 -41.73 -0.76 -13.34
N THR A 45 -41.14 0.33 -13.86
CA THR A 45 -41.86 1.29 -14.70
C THR A 45 -42.27 0.68 -16.05
N VAL A 46 -41.42 -0.17 -16.64
CA VAL A 46 -41.73 -0.89 -17.88
C VAL A 46 -42.84 -1.94 -17.66
N LYS A 47 -42.88 -2.59 -16.49
CA LYS A 47 -43.97 -3.52 -16.14
C LYS A 47 -45.29 -2.81 -15.89
N ALA A 48 -45.28 -1.66 -15.20
CA ALA A 48 -46.49 -0.86 -14.98
C ALA A 48 -47.10 -0.35 -16.30
N PHE A 49 -46.26 0.10 -17.25
CA PHE A 49 -46.68 0.59 -18.56
C PHE A 49 -47.23 -0.51 -19.48
N ASN A 50 -46.71 -1.74 -19.38
CA ASN A 50 -47.17 -2.88 -20.19
C ASN A 50 -48.56 -3.40 -19.82
N THR A 51 -49.09 -3.06 -18.64
CA THR A 51 -50.47 -3.41 -18.26
C THR A 51 -51.52 -2.56 -18.98
N PHE A 52 -51.10 -1.47 -19.65
CA PHE A 52 -51.98 -0.46 -20.22
C PHE A 52 -52.01 -0.46 -21.77
N LEU A 53 -51.27 -1.35 -22.43
CA LEU A 53 -51.15 -1.37 -23.89
C LEU A 53 -51.80 -2.62 -24.52
N ASP A 54 -52.51 -2.36 -25.61
CA ASP A 54 -53.20 -3.31 -26.48
C ASP A 54 -52.25 -4.44 -26.96
N GLU A 55 -52.75 -5.68 -27.02
CA GLU A 55 -51.98 -6.93 -27.26
C GLU A 55 -51.09 -6.88 -28.51
N THR A 56 -51.46 -6.04 -29.48
CA THR A 56 -50.77 -5.85 -30.75
C THR A 56 -49.40 -5.17 -30.58
N ILE A 57 -49.24 -4.29 -29.59
CA ILE A 57 -47.99 -3.58 -29.31
C ILE A 57 -47.01 -4.49 -28.54
N LEU A 58 -47.51 -5.29 -27.59
CA LEU A 58 -46.73 -6.28 -26.85
C LEU A 58 -46.05 -7.31 -27.77
N LYS A 59 -46.77 -7.80 -28.79
CA LYS A 59 -46.21 -8.73 -29.80
C LYS A 59 -45.15 -8.08 -30.68
N THR A 60 -45.25 -6.79 -30.95
CA THR A 60 -44.27 -6.04 -31.76
C THR A 60 -43.00 -5.76 -30.96
N THR A 61 -43.13 -5.36 -29.69
CA THR A 61 -42.01 -5.08 -28.79
C THR A 61 -41.21 -6.33 -28.44
N GLN A 62 -41.86 -7.47 -28.18
CA GLN A 62 -41.16 -8.75 -27.96
C GLN A 62 -40.38 -9.22 -29.21
N LYS A 63 -40.92 -8.96 -30.41
CA LYS A 63 -40.26 -9.30 -31.68
C LYS A 63 -39.00 -8.45 -31.93
N ILE A 64 -38.98 -7.21 -31.44
CA ILE A 64 -37.82 -6.31 -31.53
C ILE A 64 -36.72 -6.73 -30.53
N ILE A 65 -37.10 -7.12 -29.31
CA ILE A 65 -36.17 -7.60 -28.27
C ILE A 65 -35.53 -8.94 -28.65
N GLN A 66 -36.25 -9.84 -29.32
CA GLN A 66 -35.67 -11.11 -29.79
C GLN A 66 -34.78 -10.99 -31.04
N LYS A 67 -34.85 -9.87 -31.77
CA LYS A 67 -34.11 -9.68 -33.04
C LYS A 67 -32.84 -8.82 -32.89
N SER A 68 -32.56 -8.30 -31.70
CA SER A 68 -31.29 -7.61 -31.41
C SER A 68 -30.17 -8.61 -31.19
N GLU A 69 -29.43 -8.91 -32.26
CA GLU A 69 -28.12 -9.58 -32.24
C GLU A 69 -27.06 -8.78 -31.43
N PRO A 70 -25.98 -9.43 -30.96
CA PRO A 70 -25.18 -8.93 -29.84
C PRO A 70 -24.36 -7.69 -30.20
N LEU A 71 -24.38 -6.72 -29.28
CA LEU A 71 -23.35 -5.71 -28.99
C LEU A 71 -22.28 -5.48 -30.09
N ILE A 72 -22.57 -4.56 -31.02
CA ILE A 72 -21.54 -4.02 -31.92
C ILE A 72 -20.79 -2.92 -31.16
N VAL A 73 -19.51 -3.18 -30.86
CA VAL A 73 -18.55 -2.15 -30.40
C VAL A 73 -17.96 -1.51 -31.65
N VAL A 74 -18.27 -0.24 -31.91
CA VAL A 74 -17.68 0.53 -33.02
C VAL A 74 -16.66 1.53 -32.47
N ASP A 75 -15.41 1.39 -32.92
CA ASP A 75 -14.32 2.34 -32.67
C ASP A 75 -14.49 3.56 -33.58
N THR A 76 -14.68 4.75 -33.00
CA THR A 76 -14.89 6.00 -33.76
C THR A 76 -13.71 6.97 -33.72
N THR A 77 -12.53 6.53 -33.27
CA THR A 77 -11.35 7.40 -33.28
C THR A 77 -10.24 6.83 -34.16
N GLY A 78 -10.08 7.40 -35.35
CA GLY A 78 -8.92 7.20 -36.19
C GLY A 78 -7.64 7.57 -35.44
N SER A 79 -6.98 6.57 -34.85
CA SER A 79 -5.58 6.63 -34.48
C SER A 79 -4.98 5.25 -34.74
N ASN A 80 -4.04 5.23 -35.68
CA ASN A 80 -3.40 4.04 -36.22
C ASN A 80 -2.81 3.16 -35.10
N LEU A 81 -3.46 2.03 -34.82
CA LEU A 81 -2.80 0.88 -34.23
C LEU A 81 -2.01 0.20 -35.34
N SER A 82 -0.67 0.26 -35.26
CA SER A 82 0.19 -0.56 -36.08
C SER A 82 -0.05 -2.03 -35.74
N GLY A 83 -0.64 -2.78 -36.66
CA GLY A 83 -0.65 -4.24 -36.63
C GLY A 83 -2.02 -4.92 -36.59
N ALA A 84 -2.97 -4.52 -37.44
CA ALA A 84 -4.02 -5.40 -37.95
C ALA A 84 -4.61 -4.78 -39.23
N GLU A 85 -4.70 -5.52 -40.32
CA GLU A 85 -5.37 -5.08 -41.55
C GLU A 85 -6.85 -4.80 -41.27
N VAL A 86 -7.28 -3.54 -41.49
CA VAL A 86 -8.69 -3.14 -41.38
C VAL A 86 -9.21 -2.90 -42.80
N SER A 87 -10.17 -3.72 -43.25
CA SER A 87 -10.89 -3.46 -44.49
C SER A 87 -11.76 -2.20 -44.34
N SER A 88 -11.61 -1.27 -45.28
CA SER A 88 -12.32 0.01 -45.32
C SER A 88 -13.83 -0.17 -45.53
N GLY A 89 -14.62 0.11 -44.50
CA GLY A 89 -16.07 0.34 -44.59
C GLY A 89 -16.43 1.58 -43.78
N ALA A 90 -17.16 2.53 -44.39
CA ALA A 90 -17.55 3.79 -43.75
C ALA A 90 -18.43 3.55 -42.50
N PRO A 91 -18.32 4.38 -41.44
CA PRO A 91 -19.11 4.20 -40.23
C PRO A 91 -20.58 4.52 -40.49
N ALA A 92 -21.46 3.53 -40.31
CA ALA A 92 -22.90 3.74 -40.27
C ALA A 92 -23.27 4.51 -38.99
N ALA A 93 -24.07 5.56 -39.13
CA ALA A 93 -24.56 6.35 -38.01
C ALA A 93 -25.42 5.51 -37.05
N ILE A 94 -25.14 5.60 -35.75
CA ILE A 94 -25.91 4.93 -34.70
C ILE A 94 -27.31 5.55 -34.65
N PRO A 95 -28.40 4.76 -34.70
CA PRO A 95 -29.75 5.30 -34.53
C PRO A 95 -29.93 5.73 -33.06
N VAL A 96 -30.04 7.05 -32.83
CA VAL A 96 -30.41 7.61 -31.53
C VAL A 96 -31.87 7.20 -31.25
N LEU A 97 -32.09 6.36 -30.23
CA LEU A 97 -33.45 6.06 -29.78
C LEU A 97 -34.11 7.34 -29.22
N PRO A 98 -35.37 7.64 -29.57
CA PRO A 98 -36.05 8.84 -29.10
C PRO A 98 -36.26 8.77 -27.57
N THR A 99 -35.96 9.88 -26.89
CA THR A 99 -36.23 10.06 -25.46
C THR A 99 -37.73 10.00 -25.22
N LEU A 100 -38.21 8.94 -24.57
CA LEU A 100 -39.62 8.80 -24.18
C LEU A 100 -39.81 9.34 -22.76
N ALA A 101 -40.76 10.27 -22.59
CA ALA A 101 -41.19 10.78 -21.29
C ALA A 101 -42.71 10.64 -21.17
N THR A 102 -43.19 10.37 -19.96
CA THR A 102 -44.61 10.32 -19.62
C THR A 102 -44.87 11.19 -18.40
N ILE A 103 -46.02 11.87 -18.38
CA ILE A 103 -46.44 12.71 -17.25
C ILE A 103 -47.22 11.82 -16.28
N GLU A 104 -46.83 11.81 -15.02
CA GLU A 104 -47.48 11.02 -13.99
C GLU A 104 -48.80 11.69 -13.60
N ALA A 105 -49.93 10.97 -13.73
CA ALA A 105 -51.26 11.57 -13.69
C ALA A 105 -51.68 12.11 -12.30
N GLU A 106 -51.03 11.68 -11.22
CA GLU A 106 -51.33 12.12 -9.84
C GLU A 106 -50.49 13.31 -9.38
N THR A 107 -49.27 13.47 -9.90
CA THR A 107 -48.29 14.46 -9.42
C THR A 107 -47.97 15.55 -10.45
N GLY A 108 -48.28 15.31 -11.73
CA GLY A 108 -48.00 16.24 -12.83
C GLY A 108 -46.51 16.36 -13.19
N GLU A 109 -45.64 15.54 -12.60
CA GLU A 109 -44.20 15.53 -12.91
C GLU A 109 -43.88 14.68 -14.15
N GLU A 110 -42.90 15.14 -14.92
CA GLU A 110 -42.45 14.50 -16.15
C GLU A 110 -41.43 13.39 -15.82
N VAL A 111 -41.85 12.13 -15.98
CA VAL A 111 -41.01 10.95 -15.73
C VAL A 111 -40.39 10.48 -17.06
N LYS A 112 -39.06 10.59 -17.17
CA LYS A 112 -38.31 10.11 -18.35
C LYS A 112 -38.11 8.60 -18.29
N LEU A 113 -38.64 7.88 -19.29
CA LEU A 113 -38.62 6.41 -19.39
C LEU A 113 -37.35 5.88 -20.07
N VAL A 114 -36.74 6.67 -20.95
CA VAL A 114 -35.45 6.37 -21.58
C VAL A 114 -34.57 7.60 -21.53
N ALA A 115 -33.57 7.60 -20.65
CA ALA A 115 -32.58 8.67 -20.56
C ALA A 115 -31.27 8.21 -21.20
N ASN A 116 -30.90 8.84 -22.33
CA ASN A 116 -29.53 8.79 -22.82
C ASN A 116 -28.71 9.79 -22.00
N GLU A 117 -28.34 9.43 -20.78
CA GLU A 117 -27.38 10.21 -20.01
C GLU A 117 -25.99 9.98 -20.58
N GLU A 118 -25.50 10.94 -21.38
CA GLU A 118 -24.07 11.04 -21.65
C GLU A 118 -23.34 11.41 -20.36
N THR A 119 -22.97 10.40 -19.57
CA THR A 119 -22.01 10.63 -18.49
C THR A 119 -20.66 10.95 -19.14
N ARG A 120 -20.31 12.25 -19.23
CA ARG A 120 -18.92 12.64 -19.52
C ARG A 120 -18.05 12.16 -18.36
N ILE A 121 -17.51 10.95 -18.49
CA ILE A 121 -16.46 10.46 -17.59
C ILE A 121 -15.29 11.42 -17.78
N GLN A 122 -15.01 12.24 -16.76
CA GLN A 122 -13.78 13.05 -16.75
C GLN A 122 -12.61 12.11 -17.04
N ALA A 123 -11.82 12.46 -18.06
CA ALA A 123 -10.62 11.72 -18.40
C ALA A 123 -9.68 11.73 -17.19
N LYS A 124 -9.75 10.71 -16.34
CA LYS A 124 -8.94 10.62 -15.12
C LYS A 124 -7.52 10.44 -15.61
N ASN A 125 -6.58 11.28 -15.16
CA ASN A 125 -5.21 11.22 -15.66
C ASN A 125 -4.65 9.79 -15.51
N ASN A 126 -4.42 9.13 -16.64
CA ASN A 126 -4.04 7.73 -16.75
C ASN A 126 -2.70 7.43 -16.07
N TYR A 127 -1.86 8.46 -15.91
CA TYR A 127 -0.56 8.36 -15.26
C TYR A 127 -0.52 9.10 -13.92
N PHE A 128 -1.66 9.27 -13.24
CA PHE A 128 -1.73 10.04 -12.00
C PHE A 128 -0.74 9.53 -10.94
N TYR A 129 -0.72 8.22 -10.65
CA TYR A 129 0.19 7.67 -9.64
C TYR A 129 1.64 7.70 -10.09
N PHE A 130 1.93 7.37 -11.35
CA PHE A 130 3.28 7.48 -11.88
C PHE A 130 3.82 8.92 -11.84
N SER A 131 3.03 9.90 -12.32
CA SER A 131 3.41 11.31 -12.29
C SER A 131 3.54 11.84 -10.86
N SER A 132 2.69 11.39 -9.93
CA SER A 132 2.83 11.67 -8.50
C SER A 132 4.13 11.08 -7.93
N GLN A 133 4.45 9.83 -8.26
CA GLN A 133 5.68 9.16 -7.82
C GLN A 133 6.94 9.89 -8.32
N ILE A 134 6.95 10.38 -9.57
CA ILE A 134 8.05 11.17 -10.11
C ILE A 134 8.20 12.50 -9.36
N LYS A 135 7.10 13.21 -9.07
CA LYS A 135 7.12 14.43 -8.26
C LYS A 135 7.66 14.15 -6.84
N ASN A 136 7.18 13.08 -6.23
CA ASN A 136 7.62 12.66 -4.89
C ASN A 136 9.10 12.27 -4.87
N LEU A 137 9.60 11.62 -5.94
CA LEU A 137 11.01 11.31 -6.09
C LEU A 137 11.85 12.60 -6.19
N ALA A 138 11.41 13.58 -6.98
CA ALA A 138 12.10 14.87 -7.07
C ALA A 138 12.20 15.58 -5.71
N VAL A 139 11.11 15.62 -4.94
CA VAL A 139 11.11 16.14 -3.56
C VAL A 139 12.03 15.33 -2.67
N ALA A 140 11.98 14.00 -2.74
CA ALA A 140 12.83 13.13 -1.94
C ALA A 140 14.33 13.32 -2.26
N LEU A 141 14.71 13.59 -3.51
CA LEU A 141 16.10 13.89 -3.88
C LEU A 141 16.61 15.19 -3.23
N ILE A 142 15.76 16.21 -3.08
CA ILE A 142 16.10 17.44 -2.33
C ILE A 142 16.36 17.07 -0.87
N VAL A 143 15.50 16.25 -0.26
CA VAL A 143 15.66 15.82 1.14
C VAL A 143 16.89 14.93 1.33
N VAL A 144 17.23 14.08 0.35
CA VAL A 144 18.48 13.31 0.31
C VAL A 144 19.69 14.24 0.30
N PHE A 145 19.67 15.31 -0.51
CA PHE A 145 20.74 16.31 -0.54
C PHE A 145 20.92 17.00 0.82
N LEU A 146 19.82 17.41 1.47
CA LEU A 146 19.87 17.97 2.82
C LEU A 146 20.43 16.96 3.84
N THR A 147 20.00 15.70 3.74
CA THR A 147 20.49 14.59 4.58
C THR A 147 21.98 14.35 4.36
N LEU A 148 22.51 14.52 3.15
CA LEU A 148 23.93 14.42 2.85
C LEU A 148 24.77 15.49 3.55
N ILE A 149 24.28 16.73 3.56
CA ILE A 149 24.96 17.87 4.20
C ILE A 149 24.90 17.77 5.73
N PHE A 150 23.87 17.14 6.29
CA PHE A 150 23.66 17.04 7.73
C PHE A 150 24.88 16.43 8.49
N PRO A 151 25.46 17.05 9.53
CA PRO A 151 26.65 16.50 10.16
C PRO A 151 26.40 15.16 10.87
N LEU A 152 27.17 14.11 10.53
CA LEU A 152 27.13 12.81 11.22
C LEU A 152 27.33 12.90 12.75
N PRO A 153 28.21 13.78 13.29
CA PRO A 153 28.37 13.92 14.74
C PRO A 153 27.10 14.34 15.47
N LEU A 154 26.22 15.13 14.82
CA LEU A 154 24.96 15.56 15.45
C LEU A 154 24.02 14.37 15.69
N LEU A 155 24.10 13.31 14.88
CA LEU A 155 23.32 12.10 15.08
C LEU A 155 23.65 11.37 16.40
N LYS A 156 24.76 11.75 17.05
CA LYS A 156 25.20 11.19 18.33
C LYS A 156 24.74 12.01 19.53
N ASP A 157 24.24 13.23 19.31
CA ASP A 157 23.82 14.12 20.38
C ASP A 157 22.56 13.59 21.07
N LYS A 158 22.64 13.46 22.40
CA LYS A 158 21.51 13.10 23.26
C LYS A 158 20.32 14.03 23.07
N LYS A 159 20.56 15.34 23.03
CA LYS A 159 19.48 16.34 22.92
C LYS A 159 18.75 16.18 21.60
N LEU A 160 19.48 15.97 20.51
CA LEU A 160 18.88 15.72 19.21
C LEU A 160 18.13 14.39 19.17
N ALA A 161 18.71 13.31 19.72
CA ALA A 161 18.03 12.00 19.80
C ALA A 161 16.68 12.07 20.52
N ILE A 162 16.64 12.76 21.66
CA ILE A 162 15.40 12.95 22.42
C ILE A 162 14.45 13.88 21.65
N LEU A 163 14.96 14.97 21.06
CA LEU A 163 14.14 15.92 20.30
C LEU A 163 13.46 15.23 19.10
N ILE A 164 14.20 14.45 18.32
CA ILE A 164 13.64 13.69 17.19
C ILE A 164 12.59 12.70 17.68
N ALA A 165 12.89 11.95 18.75
CA ALA A 165 11.95 10.97 19.32
C ALA A 165 10.63 11.63 19.75
N VAL A 166 10.71 12.75 20.48
CA VAL A 166 9.53 13.51 20.93
C VAL A 166 8.79 14.12 19.74
N ALA A 167 9.52 14.70 18.77
CA ALA A 167 8.91 15.31 17.60
C ALA A 167 8.12 14.29 16.76
N VAL A 168 8.70 13.12 16.45
CA VAL A 168 7.98 12.09 15.67
C VAL A 168 6.83 11.48 16.46
N PHE A 169 6.98 11.37 17.79
CA PHE A 169 5.92 10.89 18.67
C PHE A 169 4.72 11.84 18.70
N LEU A 170 4.97 13.14 18.89
CA LEU A 170 3.93 14.16 18.83
C LEU A 170 3.30 14.22 17.44
N PHE A 171 4.10 14.08 16.39
CA PHE A 171 3.61 14.05 15.02
C PHE A 171 2.69 12.84 14.76
N GLN A 172 3.01 11.68 15.33
CA GLN A 172 2.15 10.50 15.27
C GLN A 172 0.80 10.75 15.96
N LEU A 173 0.79 11.49 17.07
CA LEU A 173 -0.44 11.83 17.78
C LEU A 173 -1.33 12.83 17.04
N CYS A 174 -0.78 13.62 16.09
CA CYS A 174 -1.58 14.53 15.27
C CYS A 174 -2.68 13.81 14.47
N VAL A 175 -2.55 12.51 14.22
CA VAL A 175 -3.58 11.68 13.56
C VAL A 175 -4.90 11.65 14.35
N PHE A 176 -4.86 11.87 15.67
CA PHE A 176 -6.05 11.89 16.52
C PHE A 176 -6.76 13.25 16.56
N ILE A 177 -6.15 14.31 16.04
CA ILE A 177 -6.70 15.66 16.09
C ILE A 177 -7.79 15.80 15.01
N PRO A 178 -9.07 16.03 15.38
CA PRO A 178 -10.14 16.28 14.42
C PRO A 178 -9.81 17.55 13.61
N GLY A 179 -9.80 17.45 12.27
CA GLY A 179 -9.50 18.57 11.36
C GLY A 179 -8.15 18.48 10.63
N ILE A 180 -7.17 17.73 11.17
CA ILE A 180 -5.87 17.48 10.50
C ILE A 180 -5.79 16.04 9.95
N LYS A 181 -6.64 15.15 10.47
CA LYS A 181 -6.79 13.80 9.95
C LYS A 181 -7.30 13.85 8.51
N ALA A 182 -6.62 13.15 7.60
CA ALA A 182 -7.07 13.03 6.22
C ALA A 182 -8.46 12.38 6.15
N THR A 183 -9.42 13.06 5.52
CA THR A 183 -10.82 12.63 5.36
C THR A 183 -11.06 11.80 4.10
N ASN A 184 -10.05 11.69 3.23
CA ASN A 184 -10.19 11.01 1.93
C ASN A 184 -10.04 9.48 2.08
N GLY A 185 -11.17 8.79 2.27
CA GLY A 185 -11.30 7.33 2.09
C GLY A 185 -10.85 6.46 3.27
N THR A 186 -10.23 5.31 2.97
CA THR A 186 -9.76 4.30 3.93
C THR A 186 -8.47 4.70 4.67
N ALA A 187 -7.90 5.88 4.39
CA ALA A 187 -6.62 6.39 4.87
C ALA A 187 -6.64 6.83 6.35
N ARG A 188 -7.01 5.91 7.25
CA ARG A 188 -6.89 6.10 8.70
C ARG A 188 -5.40 6.05 9.07
N GLY A 189 -4.79 7.18 9.39
CA GLY A 189 -3.36 7.25 9.71
C GLY A 189 -2.57 8.32 8.95
N TRP A 190 -3.24 9.08 8.08
CA TRP A 190 -2.63 10.15 7.30
C TRP A 190 -3.01 11.52 7.86
N VAL A 191 -2.10 12.47 7.71
CA VAL A 191 -2.26 13.85 8.16
C VAL A 191 -2.20 14.75 6.93
N ASP A 192 -3.26 15.54 6.74
CA ASP A 192 -3.39 16.49 5.65
C ASP A 192 -3.27 17.90 6.22
N PHE A 193 -2.16 18.59 5.94
CA PHE A 193 -2.01 19.99 6.30
C PHE A 193 -2.32 20.86 5.09
N PRO A 194 -3.12 21.92 5.24
CA PRO A 194 -3.37 22.86 4.16
C PRO A 194 -2.07 23.36 3.53
N GLY A 195 -1.90 23.12 2.21
CA GLY A 195 -0.74 23.57 1.44
C GLY A 195 0.49 22.65 1.46
N LEU A 196 0.49 21.56 2.23
CA LEU A 196 1.53 20.54 2.22
C LEU A 196 1.04 19.24 1.58
N PRO A 197 1.92 18.40 1.02
CA PRO A 197 1.52 17.09 0.54
C PRO A 197 1.04 16.21 1.71
N ASN A 198 0.07 15.35 1.45
CA ASN A 198 -0.42 14.36 2.41
C ASN A 198 0.74 13.53 2.97
N MET A 199 0.90 13.52 4.30
CA MET A 199 2.01 12.84 4.98
C MET A 199 1.52 11.71 5.85
N GLN A 200 2.29 10.62 5.90
CA GLN A 200 2.03 9.51 6.82
C GLN A 200 3.00 9.59 8.02
N PRO A 201 2.54 9.98 9.23
CA PRO A 201 3.41 10.10 10.40
C PRO A 201 4.11 8.79 10.77
N ALA A 202 3.49 7.64 10.49
CA ALA A 202 4.05 6.31 10.81
C ALA A 202 5.42 6.08 10.17
N GLU A 203 5.66 6.61 8.96
CA GLU A 203 6.94 6.50 8.27
C GLU A 203 8.05 7.26 9.02
N PHE A 204 7.76 8.48 9.50
CA PHE A 204 8.70 9.24 10.34
C PHE A 204 8.91 8.57 11.70
N PHE A 205 7.83 8.05 12.27
CA PHE A 205 7.86 7.40 13.57
C PHE A 205 8.77 6.17 13.57
N LYS A 206 8.71 5.34 12.52
CA LYS A 206 9.60 4.16 12.37
C LYS A 206 11.08 4.55 12.40
N LEU A 207 11.47 5.54 11.60
CA LEU A 207 12.86 6.00 11.55
C LEU A 207 13.28 6.69 12.85
N GLY A 208 12.44 7.53 13.43
CA GLY A 208 12.71 8.20 14.70
C GLY A 208 12.82 7.23 15.88
N TYR A 209 12.02 6.16 15.89
CA TYR A 209 12.16 5.04 16.84
C TYR A 209 13.52 4.37 16.71
N VAL A 210 13.93 4.00 15.50
CA VAL A 210 15.25 3.40 15.25
C VAL A 210 16.36 4.33 15.72
N PHE A 211 16.22 5.63 15.47
CA PHE A 211 17.16 6.64 15.94
C PHE A 211 17.25 6.68 17.47
N PHE A 212 16.12 6.78 18.17
CA PHE A 212 16.05 6.76 19.62
C PHE A 212 16.61 5.48 20.23
N MET A 213 16.22 4.32 19.70
CA MET A 213 16.68 3.02 20.18
C MET A 213 18.17 2.84 19.97
N SER A 214 18.72 3.35 18.85
CA SER A 214 20.16 3.30 18.61
C SER A 214 20.94 4.05 19.69
N TYR A 215 20.47 5.23 20.09
CA TYR A 215 21.03 6.00 21.19
C TYR A 215 20.87 5.26 22.53
N TRP A 216 19.63 4.87 22.87
CA TRP A 216 19.29 4.30 24.17
C TRP A 216 19.99 2.96 24.43
N ILE A 217 19.99 2.04 23.46
CA ILE A 217 20.66 0.74 23.57
C ILE A 217 22.18 0.94 23.69
N SER A 218 22.77 1.79 22.84
CA SER A 218 24.22 1.96 22.80
C SER A 218 24.78 2.56 24.08
N LYS A 219 24.02 3.46 24.75
CA LYS A 219 24.41 4.03 26.05
C LYS A 219 24.21 3.06 27.23
N ARG A 220 23.48 1.96 27.05
CA ARG A 220 23.18 0.97 28.08
C ARG A 220 23.73 -0.42 27.75
N ARG A 221 24.68 -0.50 26.82
CA ARG A 221 25.24 -1.77 26.32
C ARG A 221 25.85 -2.62 27.43
N GLU A 222 26.49 -2.00 28.43
CA GLU A 222 27.10 -2.70 29.57
C GLU A 222 26.07 -3.45 30.43
N VAL A 223 24.88 -2.88 30.58
CA VAL A 223 23.79 -3.43 31.38
C VAL A 223 22.77 -4.20 30.53
N ILE A 224 23.04 -4.47 29.26
CA ILE A 224 22.08 -5.10 28.33
C ILE A 224 21.61 -6.48 28.79
N LYS A 225 22.44 -7.18 29.57
CA LYS A 225 22.13 -8.50 30.15
C LYS A 225 21.45 -8.39 31.52
N SER A 226 21.14 -7.20 32.02
CA SER A 226 20.46 -7.01 33.30
C SER A 226 18.95 -7.13 33.16
N ALA A 227 18.25 -7.54 34.24
CA ALA A 227 16.79 -7.52 34.28
C ALA A 227 16.21 -6.08 34.18
N PRO A 228 16.80 -5.05 34.82
CA PRO A 228 16.36 -3.66 34.65
C PRO A 228 16.41 -3.16 33.21
N PHE A 229 17.40 -3.59 32.42
CA PHE A 229 17.43 -3.26 30.99
C PHE A 229 16.25 -3.89 30.26
N LEU A 230 15.95 -5.17 30.53
CA LEU A 230 14.86 -5.88 29.88
C LEU A 230 13.50 -5.25 30.23
N THR A 231 13.28 -4.85 31.49
CA THR A 231 12.03 -4.19 31.91
C THR A 231 11.88 -2.82 31.26
N GLN A 232 12.94 -2.02 31.19
CA GLN A 232 12.90 -0.73 30.50
C GLN A 232 12.69 -0.88 28.99
N PHE A 233 13.34 -1.87 28.37
CA PHE A 233 13.14 -2.20 26.95
C PHE A 233 11.69 -2.60 26.69
N ALA A 234 11.12 -3.47 27.53
CA ALA A 234 9.72 -3.87 27.45
C ALA A 234 8.78 -2.67 27.63
N LEU A 235 9.05 -1.78 28.59
CA LEU A 235 8.23 -0.60 28.85
C LEU A 235 8.24 0.39 27.68
N ILE A 236 9.41 0.68 27.10
CA ILE A 236 9.52 1.56 25.92
C ILE A 236 8.70 1.00 24.76
N ASN A 237 8.85 -0.30 24.48
CA ASN A 237 8.07 -0.95 23.42
C ASN A 237 6.57 -1.01 23.77
N ALA A 238 6.20 -1.16 25.04
CA ALA A 238 4.80 -1.13 25.49
C ALA A 238 4.14 0.24 25.28
N ILE A 239 4.86 1.34 25.55
CA ILE A 239 4.36 2.71 25.29
C ILE A 239 4.12 2.90 23.79
N ILE A 240 5.07 2.45 22.97
CA ILE A 240 4.95 2.51 21.51
C ILE A 240 3.78 1.66 21.02
N LEU A 241 3.62 0.47 21.61
CA LEU A 241 2.51 -0.43 21.36
C LEU A 241 1.18 0.26 21.62
N LEU A 242 1.04 0.92 22.78
CA LEU A 242 -0.20 1.59 23.18
C LEU A 242 -0.58 2.73 22.22
N VAL A 243 0.40 3.55 21.83
CA VAL A 243 0.16 4.71 20.96
C VAL A 243 -0.20 4.29 19.56
N ILE A 244 0.49 3.30 19.01
CA ILE A 244 0.16 2.82 17.68
C ILE A 244 -1.11 1.99 17.72
N LEU A 245 -1.42 1.19 18.74
CA LEU A 245 -2.68 0.44 18.84
C LEU A 245 -3.93 1.35 18.81
N ALA A 246 -3.81 2.57 19.31
CA ALA A 246 -4.88 3.56 19.22
C ALA A 246 -5.15 3.97 17.75
N ILE A 247 -4.17 3.77 16.86
CA ILE A 247 -4.30 3.85 15.41
C ILE A 247 -4.50 2.42 14.92
N PRO A 248 -5.48 2.07 14.08
CA PRO A 248 -5.66 0.69 13.63
C PRO A 248 -4.57 0.22 12.63
N ASP A 249 -3.29 0.47 12.91
CA ASP A 249 -2.09 0.12 12.12
C ASP A 249 -1.25 -0.94 12.86
N MET A 250 -1.69 -2.20 12.73
CA MET A 250 -1.02 -3.37 13.32
C MET A 250 0.31 -3.70 12.62
N GLY A 251 0.50 -3.26 11.37
CA GLY A 251 1.71 -3.55 10.61
C GLY A 251 2.92 -2.83 11.16
N THR A 252 2.77 -1.53 11.40
CA THR A 252 3.84 -0.69 11.95
C THR A 252 4.30 -1.19 13.33
N LEU A 253 3.38 -1.71 14.15
CA LEU A 253 3.70 -2.35 15.44
C LEU A 253 4.65 -3.52 15.29
N PHE A 254 4.28 -4.47 14.43
CA PHE A 254 5.04 -5.69 14.23
C PHE A 254 6.44 -5.37 13.68
N ILE A 255 6.52 -4.44 12.73
CA ILE A 255 7.80 -3.96 12.18
C ILE A 255 8.69 -3.39 13.29
N LEU A 256 8.17 -2.50 14.13
CA LEU A 256 8.97 -1.83 15.15
C LEU A 256 9.41 -2.78 16.25
N ALA A 257 8.51 -3.66 16.70
CA ALA A 257 8.82 -4.66 17.72
C ALA A 257 9.94 -5.61 17.24
N LEU A 258 9.87 -6.08 15.99
CA LEU A 258 10.89 -6.95 15.42
C LEU A 258 12.20 -6.19 15.15
N THR A 259 12.13 -4.95 14.67
CA THR A 259 13.32 -4.11 14.43
C THR A 259 14.06 -3.81 15.74
N GLY A 260 13.35 -3.34 16.78
CA GLY A 260 13.95 -3.06 18.09
C GLY A 260 14.53 -4.31 18.74
N THR A 261 13.88 -5.45 18.55
CA THR A 261 14.38 -6.77 18.94
C THR A 261 15.71 -7.11 18.27
N ILE A 262 15.80 -6.96 16.95
CA ILE A 262 17.05 -7.22 16.21
C ILE A 262 18.16 -6.29 16.69
N MET A 263 17.87 -5.01 16.92
CA MET A 263 18.84 -4.04 17.46
C MET A 263 19.35 -4.44 18.85
N ALA A 264 18.46 -4.90 19.74
CA ALA A 264 18.84 -5.35 21.08
C ALA A 264 19.63 -6.66 21.05
N TRP A 265 19.20 -7.61 20.22
CA TRP A 265 19.90 -8.89 20.00
C TRP A 265 21.32 -8.66 19.47
N TYR A 266 21.47 -7.82 18.45
CA TYR A 266 22.78 -7.45 17.89
C TYR A 266 23.72 -6.86 18.95
N ASN A 267 23.19 -6.08 19.89
CA ASN A 267 23.99 -5.49 20.96
C ASN A 267 24.31 -6.45 22.13
N GLY A 268 23.80 -7.69 22.10
CA GLY A 268 24.14 -8.74 23.05
C GLY A 268 22.99 -9.23 23.96
N LEU A 269 21.75 -8.82 23.69
CA LEU A 269 20.58 -9.37 24.39
C LEU A 269 20.32 -10.82 23.94
N LYS A 270 20.19 -11.75 24.89
CA LYS A 270 19.91 -13.16 24.59
C LYS A 270 18.52 -13.31 23.94
N ILE A 271 18.46 -14.01 22.80
CA ILE A 271 17.21 -14.22 22.05
C ILE A 271 16.12 -14.91 22.89
N ALA A 272 16.50 -15.79 23.83
CA ALA A 272 15.54 -16.42 24.74
C ALA A 272 14.75 -15.40 25.59
N ARG A 273 15.37 -14.30 26.01
CA ARG A 273 14.70 -13.24 26.78
C ARG A 273 13.77 -12.40 25.91
N VAL A 274 14.17 -12.19 24.66
CA VAL A 274 13.32 -11.57 23.64
C VAL A 274 12.10 -12.45 23.36
N GLY A 275 12.30 -13.76 23.16
CA GLY A 275 11.22 -14.72 22.94
C GLY A 275 10.22 -14.75 24.10
N LEU A 276 10.70 -14.60 25.34
CA LEU A 276 9.84 -14.45 26.51
C LEU A 276 9.00 -13.16 26.46
N LEU A 277 9.61 -12.02 26.11
CA LEU A 277 8.87 -10.76 25.95
C LEU A 277 7.85 -10.83 24.81
N ALA A 278 8.21 -11.43 23.67
CA ALA A 278 7.32 -11.64 22.54
C ALA A 278 6.17 -12.58 22.91
N GLY A 279 6.43 -13.65 23.67
CA GLY A 279 5.41 -14.55 24.19
C GLY A 279 4.43 -13.84 25.12
N VAL A 280 4.93 -13.05 26.07
CA VAL A 280 4.08 -12.24 26.98
C VAL A 280 3.24 -11.22 26.19
N ALA A 281 3.86 -10.50 25.25
CA ALA A 281 3.14 -9.56 24.39
C ALA A 281 2.08 -10.25 23.52
N GLY A 282 2.37 -11.45 23.01
CA GLY A 282 1.42 -12.27 22.25
C GLY A 282 0.22 -12.71 23.09
N VAL A 283 0.45 -13.13 24.33
CA VAL A 283 -0.64 -13.48 25.27
C VAL A 283 -1.49 -12.24 25.60
N ILE A 284 -0.87 -11.09 25.87
CA ILE A 284 -1.59 -9.84 26.12
C ILE A 284 -2.41 -9.43 24.89
N ALA A 285 -1.85 -9.57 23.69
CA ALA A 285 -2.56 -9.28 22.44
C ALA A 285 -3.75 -10.22 22.24
N LEU A 286 -3.62 -11.52 22.52
CA LEU A 286 -4.72 -12.48 22.44
C LEU A 286 -5.84 -12.16 23.44
N ILE A 287 -5.49 -11.81 24.68
CA ILE A 287 -6.45 -11.39 25.70
C ILE A 287 -7.13 -10.09 25.28
N GLY A 288 -6.36 -9.11 24.79
CA GLY A 288 -6.88 -7.83 24.28
C GLY A 288 -7.80 -7.99 23.07
N VAL A 289 -7.48 -8.91 22.15
CA VAL A 289 -8.35 -9.27 21.02
C VAL A 289 -9.66 -9.88 21.52
N GLY A 290 -9.60 -10.77 22.52
CA GLY A 290 -10.78 -11.37 23.15
C GLY A 290 -11.68 -10.34 23.81
N THR A 291 -11.12 -9.41 24.59
CA THR A 291 -11.88 -8.37 25.28
C THR A 291 -12.42 -7.32 24.32
N ILE A 292 -11.62 -6.81 23.38
CA ILE A 292 -12.09 -5.82 22.40
C ILE A 292 -13.17 -6.44 21.50
N SER A 293 -13.07 -7.74 21.16
CA SER A 293 -14.11 -8.42 20.38
C SER A 293 -15.45 -8.52 21.11
N MET A 294 -15.47 -8.49 22.45
CA MET A 294 -16.70 -8.48 23.24
C MET A 294 -17.34 -7.09 23.30
N TRP A 295 -16.53 -6.03 23.29
CA TRP A 295 -16.99 -4.65 23.45
C TRP A 295 -17.21 -3.90 22.14
N ASN A 296 -16.49 -4.25 21.08
CA ASN A 296 -16.56 -3.61 19.78
C ASN A 296 -16.28 -4.62 18.64
N PRO A 297 -17.27 -5.46 18.29
CA PRO A 297 -17.10 -6.54 17.32
C PRO A 297 -16.76 -6.05 15.90
N ASP A 298 -17.10 -4.80 15.56
CA ASP A 298 -16.86 -4.16 14.25
C ASP A 298 -15.50 -3.45 14.15
N ASN A 299 -14.59 -3.69 15.11
CA ASN A 299 -13.26 -3.10 15.05
C ASN A 299 -12.47 -3.63 13.85
N TYR A 300 -12.08 -2.72 12.96
CA TYR A 300 -11.34 -3.00 11.72
C TYR A 300 -10.11 -3.91 11.89
N ALA A 301 -9.31 -3.68 12.93
CA ALA A 301 -8.11 -4.48 13.16
C ALA A 301 -8.46 -5.91 13.61
N LEU A 302 -9.55 -6.07 14.37
CA LEU A 302 -10.08 -7.37 14.76
C LEU A 302 -10.68 -8.09 13.56
N THR A 303 -11.38 -7.40 12.67
CA THR A 303 -11.92 -8.00 11.45
C THR A 303 -10.80 -8.59 10.59
N ARG A 304 -9.67 -7.89 10.42
CA ARG A 304 -8.52 -8.42 9.66
C ARG A 304 -7.87 -9.64 10.32
N LEU A 305 -7.70 -9.64 11.64
CA LEU A 305 -7.19 -10.80 12.37
C LEU A 305 -8.15 -11.99 12.30
N LYS A 306 -9.45 -11.76 12.52
CA LYS A 306 -10.49 -12.81 12.40
C LYS A 306 -10.52 -13.39 11.00
N THR A 307 -10.56 -12.54 9.96
CA THR A 307 -10.53 -12.99 8.56
C THR A 307 -9.30 -13.85 8.25
N PHE A 308 -8.15 -13.52 8.84
CA PHE A 308 -6.91 -14.29 8.67
C PHE A 308 -6.98 -15.67 9.34
N PHE A 309 -7.48 -15.76 10.57
CA PHE A 309 -7.55 -17.03 11.32
C PHE A 309 -8.76 -17.90 10.93
N THR A 310 -9.82 -17.32 10.38
CA THR A 310 -10.96 -18.09 9.86
C THR A 310 -10.50 -18.94 8.68
N THR A 311 -10.73 -20.25 8.74
CA THR A 311 -10.34 -21.21 7.68
C THR A 311 -11.48 -21.47 6.69
N ASP A 312 -12.72 -21.21 7.08
CA ASP A 312 -13.92 -21.39 6.26
C ASP A 312 -14.08 -20.26 5.23
N GLU A 313 -14.18 -20.63 3.95
CA GLU A 313 -14.34 -19.68 2.83
C GLU A 313 -15.68 -18.94 2.84
N GLU A 314 -16.76 -19.57 3.29
CA GLU A 314 -18.08 -18.94 3.36
C GLU A 314 -18.10 -17.91 4.49
N ALA A 315 -17.55 -18.27 5.65
CA ALA A 315 -17.34 -17.34 6.76
C ALA A 315 -16.38 -16.19 6.39
N LYS A 316 -15.31 -16.42 5.62
CA LYS A 316 -14.42 -15.36 5.13
C LYS A 316 -15.15 -14.34 4.23
N LYS A 317 -16.04 -14.82 3.34
CA LYS A 317 -16.85 -13.97 2.45
C LYS A 317 -17.86 -13.13 3.23
N GLU A 318 -18.39 -13.66 4.33
CA GLU A 318 -19.30 -12.95 5.25
C GLU A 318 -18.57 -11.92 6.11
N ILE A 319 -17.43 -12.27 6.71
CA ILE A 319 -16.68 -11.43 7.67
C ILE A 319 -16.07 -10.19 7.01
N SER A 320 -15.68 -10.28 5.73
CA SER A 320 -15.20 -9.09 5.01
C SER A 320 -15.45 -9.18 3.51
N LYS A 321 -16.57 -8.60 3.07
CA LYS A 321 -16.89 -8.39 1.65
C LYS A 321 -15.86 -7.55 0.88
N LYS A 322 -14.81 -6.98 1.49
CA LYS A 322 -13.76 -6.19 0.81
C LYS A 322 -12.33 -6.67 1.10
N ASP A 323 -11.94 -6.87 2.36
CA ASP A 323 -10.53 -7.16 2.71
C ASP A 323 -10.13 -8.62 2.42
N GLY A 324 -11.05 -9.59 2.61
CA GLY A 324 -10.77 -11.00 2.29
C GLY A 324 -10.56 -11.23 0.79
N ARG A 325 -11.28 -10.48 -0.05
CA ARG A 325 -11.12 -10.52 -1.51
C ARG A 325 -9.76 -9.99 -1.95
N GLN A 326 -9.21 -8.98 -1.28
CA GLN A 326 -7.95 -8.36 -1.68
C GLN A 326 -6.78 -9.34 -1.62
N ASN A 327 -6.66 -10.09 -0.52
CA ASN A 327 -5.59 -11.07 -0.35
C ASN A 327 -5.71 -12.25 -1.32
N GLN A 328 -6.92 -12.79 -1.50
CA GLN A 328 -7.16 -13.90 -2.41
C GLN A 328 -6.79 -13.53 -3.86
N GLN A 329 -7.16 -12.32 -4.29
CA GLN A 329 -6.78 -11.82 -5.61
C GLN A 329 -5.28 -11.56 -5.72
N GLY A 330 -4.61 -11.20 -4.62
CA GLY A 330 -3.16 -11.10 -4.54
C GLY A 330 -2.47 -12.44 -4.85
N ILE A 331 -2.91 -13.54 -4.23
CA ILE A 331 -2.37 -14.88 -4.51
C ILE A 331 -2.64 -15.30 -5.96
N ILE A 332 -3.85 -15.05 -6.47
CA ILE A 332 -4.20 -15.37 -7.86
C ILE A 332 -3.29 -14.60 -8.83
N ALA A 333 -3.00 -13.33 -8.56
CA ALA A 333 -2.08 -12.53 -9.37
C ALA A 333 -0.65 -13.09 -9.34
N ILE A 334 -0.15 -13.45 -8.16
CA ILE A 334 1.19 -14.05 -8.01
C ILE A 334 1.27 -15.38 -8.76
N GLY A 335 0.26 -16.24 -8.62
CA GLY A 335 0.18 -17.53 -9.32
C GLY A 335 0.06 -17.36 -10.84
N GLY A 336 -0.72 -16.37 -11.29
CA GLY A 336 -0.93 -16.04 -12.69
C GLY A 336 0.31 -15.54 -13.43
N GLY A 337 1.35 -15.08 -12.72
CA GLY A 337 2.62 -14.67 -13.32
C GLY A 337 3.48 -15.84 -13.83
N GLY A 338 3.32 -17.04 -13.28
CA GLY A 338 4.15 -18.20 -13.66
C GLY A 338 5.66 -17.93 -13.55
N PHE A 339 6.47 -18.62 -14.36
CA PHE A 339 7.93 -18.52 -14.27
C PHE A 339 8.49 -17.21 -14.87
N ARG A 340 7.92 -16.73 -15.98
CA ARG A 340 8.44 -15.61 -16.79
C ARG A 340 7.59 -14.33 -16.72
N GLY A 341 6.44 -14.36 -16.06
CA GLY A 341 5.49 -13.25 -16.05
C GLY A 341 4.58 -13.27 -17.27
N GLN A 342 3.46 -12.54 -17.18
CA GLN A 342 2.57 -12.31 -18.33
C GLN A 342 3.09 -11.22 -19.28
N GLY A 343 4.13 -10.50 -18.87
CA GLY A 343 4.72 -9.39 -19.61
C GLY A 343 4.31 -8.05 -19.04
N TYR A 344 5.19 -7.08 -19.22
CA TYR A 344 5.05 -5.74 -18.65
C TYR A 344 3.76 -5.06 -19.13
N GLY A 345 3.01 -4.47 -18.20
CA GLY A 345 1.74 -3.81 -18.50
C GLY A 345 0.55 -4.76 -18.70
N LYS A 346 0.77 -6.08 -18.81
CA LYS A 346 -0.25 -7.06 -19.23
C LYS A 346 -0.96 -7.79 -18.07
N GLY A 347 -0.62 -7.49 -16.82
CA GLY A 347 -1.30 -8.08 -15.66
C GLY A 347 -2.82 -7.83 -15.70
N LEU A 348 -3.60 -8.90 -15.54
CA LEU A 348 -5.06 -8.89 -15.61
C LEU A 348 -5.68 -8.58 -14.25
N GLN A 349 -5.05 -8.99 -13.15
CA GLN A 349 -5.62 -8.81 -11.80
C GLN A 349 -5.63 -7.35 -11.35
N LYS A 350 -4.64 -6.56 -11.77
CA LYS A 350 -4.65 -5.11 -11.57
C LYS A 350 -5.81 -4.39 -12.30
N MET A 351 -6.57 -5.09 -13.16
CA MET A 351 -7.67 -4.51 -13.95
C MET A 351 -8.98 -4.34 -13.16
N GLY A 352 -8.90 -4.00 -11.88
CA GLY A 352 -10.04 -3.79 -10.99
C GLY A 352 -10.38 -4.95 -10.06
N GLN A 353 -9.67 -6.09 -10.18
CA GLN A 353 -9.84 -7.24 -9.28
C GLN A 353 -8.93 -7.15 -8.04
N LEU A 354 -7.78 -6.46 -8.16
CA LEU A 354 -6.81 -6.24 -7.07
C LEU A 354 -6.89 -4.77 -6.57
N PRO A 355 -7.58 -4.51 -5.44
CA PRO A 355 -7.58 -3.19 -4.81
C PRO A 355 -6.16 -2.74 -4.46
N GLU A 356 -5.88 -1.44 -4.61
CA GLU A 356 -4.63 -0.82 -4.15
C GLU A 356 -3.34 -1.47 -4.74
N ALA A 357 -3.42 -2.03 -5.95
CA ALA A 357 -2.31 -2.69 -6.67
C ALA A 357 -1.05 -1.82 -6.88
N TYR A 358 -1.13 -0.49 -6.71
CA TYR A 358 0.02 0.41 -6.80
C TYR A 358 0.71 0.64 -5.44
N SER A 359 0.09 0.26 -4.31
CA SER A 359 0.59 0.52 -2.96
C SER A 359 0.81 -0.78 -2.17
N ASP A 360 -0.19 -1.28 -1.44
CA ASP A 360 -0.12 -2.42 -0.52
C ASP A 360 -0.09 -3.80 -1.22
N MET A 361 -0.59 -3.88 -2.46
CA MET A 361 -0.60 -5.09 -3.28
C MET A 361 0.34 -5.00 -4.50
N ILE A 362 1.32 -4.08 -4.46
CA ILE A 362 2.24 -3.90 -5.58
C ILE A 362 3.10 -5.13 -5.83
N PHE A 363 3.44 -5.89 -4.78
CA PHE A 363 4.21 -7.12 -4.96
C PHE A 363 3.43 -8.17 -5.75
N ALA A 364 2.12 -8.32 -5.49
CA ALA A 364 1.27 -9.22 -6.24
C ALA A 364 1.15 -8.80 -7.72
N ALA A 365 0.90 -7.51 -7.98
CA ALA A 365 0.84 -6.98 -9.34
C ALA A 365 2.18 -7.11 -10.09
N PHE A 366 3.29 -6.82 -9.42
CA PHE A 366 4.64 -6.99 -9.96
C PHE A 366 4.94 -8.47 -10.29
N SER A 367 4.53 -9.37 -9.41
CA SER A 367 4.71 -10.82 -9.58
C SER A 367 3.94 -11.35 -10.78
N GLU A 368 2.72 -10.86 -11.03
CA GLU A 368 1.93 -11.23 -12.21
C GLU A 368 2.65 -10.87 -13.52
N GLU A 369 3.29 -9.71 -13.56
CA GLU A 369 3.87 -9.17 -14.79
C GLU A 369 5.26 -9.70 -15.10
N ILE A 370 6.13 -9.82 -14.09
CA ILE A 370 7.54 -10.22 -14.27
C ILE A 370 7.77 -11.68 -13.87
N GLY A 371 6.83 -12.29 -13.14
CA GLY A 371 6.88 -13.68 -12.74
C GLY A 371 7.98 -14.00 -11.73
N PHE A 372 8.19 -15.30 -11.54
CA PHE A 372 9.13 -15.82 -10.56
C PHE A 372 10.57 -15.29 -10.73
N ILE A 373 11.09 -15.21 -11.97
CA ILE A 373 12.45 -14.71 -12.23
C ILE A 373 12.59 -13.25 -11.76
N GLY A 374 11.61 -12.40 -12.07
CA GLY A 374 11.58 -11.02 -11.62
C GLY A 374 11.62 -10.88 -10.11
N ASN A 375 10.83 -11.71 -9.42
CA ASN A 375 10.81 -11.76 -7.96
C ASN A 375 12.17 -12.18 -7.38
N MET A 376 12.86 -13.15 -7.99
CA MET A 376 14.20 -13.55 -7.56
C MET A 376 15.22 -12.43 -7.72
N ILE A 377 15.14 -11.65 -8.80
CA ILE A 377 16.00 -10.46 -8.99
C ILE A 377 15.70 -9.41 -7.92
N LEU A 378 14.42 -9.14 -7.66
CA LEU A 378 14.00 -8.20 -6.62
C LEU A 378 14.54 -8.61 -5.24
N PHE A 379 14.40 -9.87 -4.86
CA PHE A 379 14.95 -10.38 -3.61
C PHE A 379 16.48 -10.33 -3.58
N ALA A 380 17.15 -10.64 -4.69
CA ALA A 380 18.60 -10.51 -4.79
C ALA A 380 19.07 -9.07 -4.57
N LEU A 381 18.31 -8.05 -4.99
CA LEU A 381 18.62 -6.65 -4.72
C LEU A 381 18.51 -6.30 -3.23
N TYR A 382 17.43 -6.70 -2.54
CA TYR A 382 17.30 -6.49 -1.10
C TYR A 382 18.34 -7.25 -0.29
N ILE A 383 18.59 -8.51 -0.64
CA ILE A 383 19.62 -9.36 -0.01
C ILE A 383 21.02 -8.78 -0.26
N GLY A 384 21.29 -8.30 -1.48
CA GLY A 384 22.54 -7.64 -1.84
C GLY A 384 22.77 -6.35 -1.04
N LEU A 385 21.72 -5.54 -0.85
CA LEU A 385 21.75 -4.37 0.02
C LEU A 385 22.07 -4.77 1.47
N PHE A 386 21.36 -5.75 2.02
CA PHE A 386 21.56 -6.27 3.37
C PHE A 386 22.99 -6.74 3.61
N PHE A 387 23.52 -7.62 2.77
CA PHE A 387 24.89 -8.13 2.90
C PHE A 387 25.95 -7.04 2.71
N THR A 388 25.69 -6.06 1.84
CA THR A 388 26.58 -4.91 1.63
C THR A 388 26.73 -4.09 2.91
N VAL A 389 25.63 -3.86 3.63
CA VAL A 389 25.63 -3.15 4.92
C VAL A 389 26.35 -4.01 5.97
N LEU A 390 25.93 -5.27 6.14
CA LEU A 390 26.50 -6.16 7.16
C LEU A 390 28.03 -6.27 7.06
N LYS A 391 28.56 -6.49 5.85
CA LYS A 391 30.01 -6.62 5.62
C LYS A 391 30.81 -5.37 6.02
N GLN A 392 30.16 -4.22 6.10
CA GLN A 392 30.81 -2.95 6.45
C GLN A 392 30.56 -2.52 7.90
N LEU A 393 29.62 -3.14 8.62
CA LEU A 393 29.33 -2.79 10.01
C LEU A 393 30.54 -2.92 10.93
N ASP A 394 31.42 -3.89 10.69
CA ASP A 394 32.62 -4.09 11.50
C ASP A 394 33.59 -2.91 11.42
N GLN A 395 33.55 -2.16 10.32
CA GLN A 395 34.45 -1.04 10.06
C GLN A 395 33.96 0.28 10.68
N VAL A 396 32.69 0.33 11.11
CA VAL A 396 32.14 1.48 11.82
C VAL A 396 32.66 1.47 13.25
N ARG A 397 33.37 2.52 13.68
CA ARG A 397 34.00 2.57 15.01
C ARG A 397 33.03 2.93 16.12
N ASP A 398 32.07 3.80 15.81
CA ASP A 398 31.12 4.32 16.79
C ASP A 398 29.98 3.32 17.08
N PRO A 399 29.78 2.87 18.33
CA PRO A 399 28.75 1.89 18.66
C PRO A 399 27.32 2.36 18.39
N GLN A 400 27.05 3.67 18.54
CA GLN A 400 25.73 4.24 18.29
C GLN A 400 25.43 4.28 16.80
N LEU A 401 26.38 4.74 15.97
CA LEU A 401 26.21 4.71 14.51
C LEU A 401 26.14 3.28 13.97
N LYS A 402 26.88 2.33 14.56
CA LYS A 402 26.78 0.92 14.20
C LYS A 402 25.40 0.35 14.52
N THR A 403 24.87 0.62 15.71
CA THR A 403 23.52 0.20 16.09
C THR A 403 22.44 0.89 15.24
N LEU A 404 22.63 2.15 14.88
CA LEU A 404 21.74 2.88 13.99
C LEU A 404 21.70 2.23 12.60
N ALA A 405 22.86 1.90 12.02
CA ALA A 405 22.93 1.21 10.74
C ALA A 405 22.24 -0.17 10.78
N VAL A 406 22.42 -0.93 11.87
CA VAL A 406 21.69 -2.20 12.11
C VAL A 406 20.19 -1.96 12.18
N GLY A 407 19.75 -0.95 12.91
CA GLY A 407 18.33 -0.63 13.02
C GLY A 407 17.70 -0.26 11.67
N ILE A 408 18.37 0.60 10.88
CA ILE A 408 17.86 1.03 9.57
C ILE A 408 17.78 -0.17 8.61
N ILE A 409 18.84 -0.97 8.49
CA ILE A 409 18.79 -2.11 7.56
C ILE A 409 17.80 -3.18 8.02
N SER A 410 17.64 -3.38 9.33
CA SER A 410 16.62 -4.28 9.87
C SER A 410 15.21 -3.78 9.56
N LEU A 411 14.97 -2.47 9.68
CA LEU A 411 13.68 -1.85 9.39
C LEU A 411 13.26 -2.12 7.94
N ILE A 412 14.17 -1.88 6.98
CA ILE A 412 13.94 -2.14 5.56
C ILE A 412 13.60 -3.62 5.32
N ILE A 413 14.42 -4.55 5.82
CA ILE A 413 14.25 -5.98 5.56
C ILE A 413 13.00 -6.55 6.24
N VAL A 414 12.72 -6.14 7.47
CA VAL A 414 11.49 -6.53 8.17
C VAL A 414 10.26 -6.02 7.43
N GLN A 415 10.27 -4.77 6.94
CA GLN A 415 9.15 -4.24 6.16
C GLN A 415 8.95 -4.99 4.85
N VAL A 416 10.02 -5.37 4.15
CA VAL A 416 9.95 -6.24 2.95
C VAL A 416 9.33 -7.59 3.30
N PHE A 417 9.81 -8.25 4.35
CA PHE A 417 9.31 -9.54 4.80
C PHE A 417 7.81 -9.48 5.14
N VAL A 418 7.39 -8.45 5.88
CA VAL A 418 5.98 -8.27 6.26
C VAL A 418 5.11 -8.01 5.03
N HIS A 419 5.54 -7.13 4.12
CA HIS A 419 4.76 -6.79 2.93
C HIS A 419 4.57 -8.01 2.01
N VAL A 420 5.65 -8.75 1.74
CA VAL A 420 5.59 -9.98 0.93
C VAL A 420 4.78 -11.06 1.65
N GLY A 421 4.96 -11.21 2.96
CA GLY A 421 4.18 -12.16 3.77
C GLY A 421 2.68 -11.89 3.74
N VAL A 422 2.27 -10.61 3.71
CA VAL A 422 0.86 -10.23 3.53
C VAL A 422 0.33 -10.61 2.15
N ASN A 423 1.10 -10.32 1.10
CA ASN A 423 0.70 -10.63 -0.28
C ASN A 423 0.63 -12.15 -0.54
N LEU A 424 1.36 -12.96 0.24
CA LEU A 424 1.34 -14.43 0.20
C LEU A 424 0.35 -15.07 1.20
N GLU A 425 -0.47 -14.29 1.90
CA GLU A 425 -1.35 -14.75 2.99
C GLU A 425 -0.64 -15.51 4.14
N ILE A 426 0.66 -15.28 4.32
CA ILE A 426 1.43 -15.78 5.47
C ILE A 426 1.17 -14.90 6.70
N LEU A 427 0.87 -13.62 6.49
CA LEU A 427 0.60 -12.62 7.52
C LEU A 427 -0.74 -11.91 7.26
N PRO A 428 -1.43 -11.43 8.30
CA PRO A 428 -2.69 -10.70 8.15
C PRO A 428 -2.45 -9.37 7.42
N ASN A 429 -3.42 -8.90 6.63
CA ASN A 429 -3.27 -7.67 5.85
C ASN A 429 -2.91 -6.47 6.75
N THR A 430 -1.79 -5.81 6.46
CA THR A 430 -1.26 -4.69 7.25
C THR A 430 -1.34 -3.35 6.52
N GLY A 431 -1.62 -3.31 5.21
CA GLY A 431 -1.64 -2.07 4.42
C GLY A 431 -0.29 -1.35 4.32
N LEU A 432 0.82 -2.05 4.60
CA LEU A 432 2.16 -1.48 4.56
C LEU A 432 2.68 -1.39 3.12
N THR A 433 3.56 -0.43 2.85
CA THR A 433 4.22 -0.28 1.55
C THR A 433 5.48 -1.13 1.45
N LEU A 434 5.80 -1.62 0.24
CA LEU A 434 7.07 -2.26 -0.07
C LEU A 434 8.17 -1.19 -0.21
N PRO A 435 9.25 -1.22 0.59
CA PRO A 435 10.28 -0.19 0.56
C PRO A 435 10.86 0.01 -0.84
N PHE A 436 11.02 1.26 -1.27
CA PHE A 436 11.50 1.67 -2.61
C PHE A 436 10.61 1.32 -3.81
N ILE A 437 9.69 0.35 -3.69
CA ILE A 437 8.91 -0.19 -4.83
C ILE A 437 7.51 0.42 -4.90
N SER A 438 6.76 0.37 -3.79
CA SER A 438 5.37 0.85 -3.74
C SER A 438 5.25 2.34 -4.04
N HIS A 439 4.09 2.73 -4.58
CA HIS A 439 3.70 4.12 -4.63
C HIS A 439 3.41 4.65 -3.23
N GLY A 440 4.08 5.74 -2.86
CA GLY A 440 3.92 6.39 -1.56
C GLY A 440 4.95 7.49 -1.39
N GLY A 441 4.51 8.76 -1.37
CA GLY A 441 5.43 9.89 -1.34
C GLY A 441 6.27 9.95 -0.07
N THR A 442 5.62 9.85 1.10
CA THR A 442 6.32 9.84 2.40
C THR A 442 7.21 8.61 2.56
N ALA A 443 6.70 7.42 2.23
CA ALA A 443 7.44 6.17 2.35
C ALA A 443 8.70 6.18 1.47
N LEU A 444 8.59 6.59 0.19
CA LEU A 444 9.74 6.71 -0.70
C LEU A 444 10.79 7.68 -0.14
N MET A 445 10.36 8.83 0.36
CA MET A 445 11.25 9.83 0.96
C MET A 445 12.00 9.28 2.18
N ILE A 446 11.31 8.62 3.11
CA ILE A 446 11.93 8.01 4.30
C ILE A 446 12.90 6.89 3.91
N ASN A 447 12.51 6.01 2.98
CA ASN A 447 13.39 4.95 2.47
C ASN A 447 14.69 5.53 1.87
N LEU A 448 14.62 6.66 1.17
CA LEU A 448 15.79 7.33 0.60
C LEU A 448 16.64 8.05 1.66
N ILE A 449 16.02 8.60 2.71
CA ILE A 449 16.74 9.12 3.89
C ILE A 449 17.51 7.98 4.57
N GLU A 450 16.85 6.86 4.83
CA GLU A 450 17.43 5.65 5.41
C GLU A 450 18.66 5.17 4.63
N LEU A 451 18.51 5.04 3.30
CA LEU A 451 19.60 4.66 2.40
C LEU A 451 20.77 5.67 2.46
N THR A 452 20.46 6.95 2.54
CA THR A 452 21.45 8.03 2.62
C THR A 452 22.19 7.98 3.95
N LEU A 453 21.49 7.79 5.07
CA LEU A 453 22.08 7.62 6.39
C LEU A 453 23.00 6.40 6.44
N LEU A 454 22.57 5.25 5.89
CA LEU A 454 23.41 4.06 5.74
C LEU A 454 24.69 4.38 4.98
N TYR A 455 24.58 5.01 3.80
CA TYR A 455 25.75 5.39 3.02
C TYR A 455 26.71 6.28 3.81
N LYS A 456 26.19 7.28 4.53
CA LYS A 456 27.01 8.21 5.31
C LYS A 456 27.71 7.52 6.47
N ILE A 457 27.01 6.68 7.23
CA ILE A 457 27.60 5.92 8.33
C ILE A 457 28.72 5.02 7.82
N LEU A 458 28.49 4.30 6.71
CA LEU A 458 29.46 3.36 6.15
C LEU A 458 30.61 4.04 5.41
N ARG A 459 30.43 5.26 4.91
CA ARG A 459 31.51 6.08 4.32
C ARG A 459 32.35 6.77 5.40
N GLY A 460 31.70 7.27 6.45
CA GLY A 460 32.32 8.04 7.53
C GLY A 460 32.99 7.22 8.63
N LYS A 461 33.03 5.88 8.48
CA LYS A 461 33.64 4.83 9.32
C LYS A 461 34.19 5.24 10.69
#